data_AF-G7PQJ6-F1
#
_entry.id   AF-G7PQJ6-F1
#
_cell.length_a   1.000
_cell.length_b   1.000
_cell.length_c   1.000
_cell.angle_alpha   90.00
_cell.angle_beta   90.00
_cell.angle_gamma   90.00
#
_symmetry.space_group_name_H-M   'P 1'
#
loop_
_entity.id
_entity.type
_entity.pdbx_description
1 polymer ?
#
loop_
_entity_poly.entity_id
_entity_poly.type
_entity_poly.pdbx_seq_one_letter_code
_entity_poly.pdbx_strand_id
1 'polypeptide(L)'
;MESLLQHLDRFSELLAVSRTAHVRTWDPVTVRRALQWARYLRHIHRRFGRHGPIRTALERRLHNQWRQEGGFGRGPVPGLANFQALGHGDVLLSLRLLENQALGDAARHHLVQQLFPGPGVPDADEETLQESLARLARCGSAVRMLRFNGYRKNLNLQEDSLMKTQAELLLERLQEVGKAEAEGPSRFLSRLWERLPQNNFLKVIAVALLQPPLSPRPQEESEPSIHKTPGEGSQALVHWLLGNSEVFAAFCRALPAGLLTLVTSRHPALSPVYLGLLTDWGQRLHYDLQKGIWVGTESQDVPWEELHNRFQSLCQAPPPLKDKVLTALETCKAQDGDFEVPGLSIWTDLLLALPSGAFRKRQVLGLSPGLSSV
;
A
#
# COMPACT_ATOMS: atom_id res chain seq x y z
N MET A 1 -13.75 -44.12 -0.21
CA MET A 1 -13.45 -42.93 -1.05
C MET A 1 -14.71 -42.33 -1.63
N GLU A 2 -15.61 -43.14 -2.20
CA GLU A 2 -16.86 -42.67 -2.82
C GLU A 2 -17.81 -41.94 -1.87
N SER A 3 -17.97 -42.45 -0.64
CA SER A 3 -18.74 -41.77 0.40
C SER A 3 -18.19 -40.39 0.74
N LEU A 4 -16.87 -40.24 0.87
CA LEU A 4 -16.22 -38.97 1.20
C LEU A 4 -16.45 -37.93 0.08
N LEU A 5 -16.41 -38.35 -1.18
CA LEU A 5 -16.72 -37.49 -2.33
C LEU A 5 -18.16 -37.00 -2.29
N GLN A 6 -19.13 -37.88 -1.99
CA GLN A 6 -20.53 -37.47 -1.85
C GLN A 6 -20.74 -36.45 -0.71
N HIS A 7 -19.98 -36.54 0.38
CA HIS A 7 -20.03 -35.54 1.45
C HIS A 7 -19.43 -34.19 1.00
N LEU A 8 -18.39 -34.20 0.15
CA LEU A 8 -17.81 -32.98 -0.40
C LEU A 8 -18.79 -32.27 -1.36
N ASP A 9 -19.47 -33.03 -2.21
CA ASP A 9 -20.46 -32.50 -3.15
C ASP A 9 -21.59 -31.81 -2.38
N ARG A 10 -22.19 -32.51 -1.42
CA ARG A 10 -23.27 -31.93 -0.60
C ARG A 10 -22.83 -30.73 0.24
N PHE A 11 -21.56 -30.67 0.63
CA PHE A 11 -21.05 -29.50 1.33
C PHE A 11 -20.83 -28.31 0.38
N SER A 12 -20.42 -28.57 -0.87
CA SER A 12 -20.34 -27.52 -1.88
C SER A 12 -21.73 -26.92 -2.18
N GLU A 13 -22.76 -27.77 -2.25
CA GLU A 13 -24.16 -27.35 -2.31
C GLU A 13 -24.55 -26.53 -1.07
N LEU A 14 -24.22 -26.99 0.13
CA LEU A 14 -24.48 -26.26 1.37
C LEU A 14 -23.83 -24.86 1.35
N LEU A 15 -22.58 -24.76 0.89
CA LEU A 15 -21.90 -23.49 0.71
C LEU A 15 -22.59 -22.61 -0.32
N ALA A 16 -23.10 -23.16 -1.42
CA ALA A 16 -23.88 -22.40 -2.40
C ALA A 16 -25.19 -21.88 -1.79
N VAL A 17 -25.95 -22.77 -1.14
CA VAL A 17 -27.22 -22.47 -0.46
C VAL A 17 -27.05 -21.39 0.59
N SER A 18 -25.93 -21.40 1.35
CA SER A 18 -25.66 -20.42 2.42
C SER A 18 -25.64 -18.95 1.96
N ARG A 19 -25.51 -18.68 0.65
CA ARG A 19 -25.56 -17.31 0.07
C ARG A 19 -26.93 -16.92 -0.47
N THR A 20 -27.92 -17.81 -0.41
CA THR A 20 -29.24 -17.63 -1.02
C THR A 20 -30.33 -17.38 0.02
N ALA A 21 -31.53 -17.01 -0.45
CA ALA A 21 -32.69 -16.80 0.40
C ALA A 21 -33.22 -18.09 1.07
N HIS A 22 -32.80 -19.28 0.62
CA HIS A 22 -33.20 -20.56 1.20
C HIS A 22 -32.74 -20.73 2.66
N VAL A 23 -31.74 -19.97 3.09
CA VAL A 23 -31.29 -19.95 4.49
C VAL A 23 -32.39 -19.45 5.43
N ARG A 24 -33.44 -18.79 4.92
CA ARG A 24 -34.60 -18.36 5.71
C ARG A 24 -35.32 -19.52 6.39
N THR A 25 -35.29 -20.71 5.82
CA THR A 25 -35.94 -21.91 6.40
C THR A 25 -35.04 -22.67 7.37
N TRP A 26 -33.79 -22.21 7.58
CA TRP A 26 -32.86 -22.88 8.47
C TRP A 26 -33.21 -22.60 9.92
N ASP A 27 -33.39 -23.67 10.69
CA ASP A 27 -33.57 -23.62 12.13
C ASP A 27 -32.19 -23.66 12.85
N PRO A 28 -32.14 -23.36 14.16
CA PRO A 28 -30.90 -23.42 14.94
C PRO A 28 -30.18 -24.78 14.83
N VAL A 29 -30.94 -25.88 14.73
CA VAL A 29 -30.39 -27.23 14.61
C VAL A 29 -29.70 -27.43 13.25
N THR A 30 -30.30 -26.95 12.16
CA THR A 30 -29.70 -26.99 10.82
C THR A 30 -28.40 -26.19 10.78
N VAL A 31 -28.37 -25.00 11.37
CA VAL A 31 -27.14 -24.20 11.48
C VAL A 31 -26.04 -24.93 12.24
N ARG A 32 -26.37 -25.54 13.40
CA ARG A 32 -25.41 -26.31 14.18
C ARG A 32 -24.84 -27.48 13.37
N ARG A 33 -25.69 -28.25 12.70
CA ARG A 33 -25.27 -29.38 11.86
C ARG A 33 -24.39 -28.94 10.71
N ALA A 34 -24.71 -27.81 10.07
CA ALA A 34 -23.90 -27.25 9.00
C ALA A 34 -22.48 -26.89 9.47
N LEU A 35 -22.35 -26.27 10.65
CA LEU A 35 -21.05 -25.96 11.25
C LEU A 35 -20.27 -27.22 11.65
N GLN A 36 -20.94 -28.21 12.25
CA GLN A 36 -20.32 -29.51 12.56
C GLN A 36 -19.77 -30.18 11.31
N TRP A 37 -20.50 -30.10 10.19
CA TRP A 37 -20.06 -30.67 8.93
C TRP A 37 -18.86 -29.93 8.34
N ALA A 38 -18.82 -28.60 8.48
CA ALA A 38 -17.66 -27.81 8.08
C ALA A 38 -16.40 -28.13 8.92
N ARG A 39 -16.56 -28.34 10.24
CA ARG A 39 -15.49 -28.80 11.14
C ARG A 39 -14.99 -30.20 10.74
N TYR A 40 -15.89 -31.10 10.36
CA TYR A 40 -15.53 -32.41 9.85
C TYR A 40 -14.67 -32.34 8.57
N LEU A 41 -14.99 -31.43 7.65
CA LEU A 41 -14.16 -31.23 6.44
C LEU A 41 -12.78 -30.67 6.75
N ARG A 42 -12.68 -29.76 7.72
CA ARG A 42 -11.38 -29.30 8.23
C ARG A 42 -10.58 -30.46 8.82
N HIS A 43 -11.22 -31.37 9.56
CA HIS A 43 -10.58 -32.57 10.07
C HIS A 43 -10.09 -33.49 8.94
N ILE A 44 -10.89 -33.69 7.89
CA ILE A 44 -10.47 -34.41 6.67
C ILE A 44 -9.24 -33.74 6.05
N HIS A 45 -9.24 -32.41 5.90
CA HIS A 45 -8.10 -31.67 5.37
C HIS A 45 -6.84 -31.88 6.21
N ARG A 46 -6.92 -31.80 7.55
CA ARG A 46 -5.78 -32.05 8.45
C ARG A 46 -5.28 -33.49 8.35
N ARG A 47 -6.20 -34.46 8.30
CA ARG A 47 -5.87 -35.89 8.22
C ARG A 47 -5.18 -36.25 6.91
N PHE A 48 -5.71 -35.78 5.77
CA PHE A 48 -5.22 -36.16 4.44
C PHE A 48 -4.26 -35.16 3.81
N GLY A 49 -4.01 -34.01 4.45
CA GLY A 49 -3.10 -32.97 3.93
C GLY A 49 -1.65 -33.44 3.77
N ARG A 50 -1.22 -34.44 4.56
CA ARG A 50 0.10 -35.07 4.45
C ARG A 50 0.12 -36.32 3.56
N HIS A 51 -1.04 -36.80 3.11
CA HIS A 51 -1.15 -37.99 2.27
C HIS A 51 -1.27 -37.63 0.77
N GLY A 52 -0.13 -37.50 0.10
CA GLY A 52 -0.01 -37.08 -1.30
C GLY A 52 -0.94 -37.79 -2.30
N PRO A 53 -1.07 -39.14 -2.28
CA PRO A 53 -1.95 -39.86 -3.21
C PRO A 53 -3.44 -39.53 -3.03
N ILE A 54 -3.90 -39.42 -1.79
CA ILE A 54 -5.30 -39.14 -1.46
C ILE A 54 -5.63 -37.68 -1.76
N ARG A 55 -4.73 -36.76 -1.39
CA ARG A 55 -4.85 -35.35 -1.74
C ARG A 55 -4.98 -35.15 -3.25
N THR A 56 -4.08 -35.76 -4.02
CA THR A 56 -4.08 -35.62 -5.49
C THR A 56 -5.34 -36.23 -6.11
N ALA A 57 -5.85 -37.34 -5.56
CA ALA A 57 -7.11 -37.92 -6.02
C ALA A 57 -8.33 -37.01 -5.75
N LEU A 58 -8.36 -36.38 -4.57
CA LEU A 58 -9.40 -35.41 -4.19
C LEU A 58 -9.33 -34.15 -5.05
N GLU A 59 -8.14 -33.58 -5.26
CA GLU A 59 -7.93 -32.40 -6.10
C GLU A 59 -8.36 -32.65 -7.56
N ARG A 60 -7.97 -33.79 -8.14
CA ARG A 60 -8.38 -34.15 -9.52
C ARG A 60 -9.90 -34.30 -9.65
N ARG A 61 -10.57 -34.90 -8.66
CA ARG A 61 -12.03 -35.08 -8.67
C ARG A 61 -12.78 -33.75 -8.51
N LEU A 62 -12.38 -32.92 -7.54
CA LEU A 62 -12.94 -31.57 -7.35
C LEU A 62 -12.78 -30.71 -8.61
N HIS A 63 -11.62 -30.78 -9.27
CA HIS A 63 -11.36 -30.06 -10.51
C HIS A 63 -12.22 -30.57 -11.69
N ASN A 64 -12.47 -31.88 -11.78
CA ASN A 64 -13.25 -32.48 -12.86
C ASN A 64 -14.76 -32.22 -12.71
N GLN A 65 -15.30 -32.23 -11.49
CA GLN A 65 -16.72 -31.95 -11.24
C GLN A 65 -17.08 -30.50 -11.55
N TRP A 66 -16.25 -29.53 -11.13
CA TRP A 66 -16.55 -28.11 -11.39
C TRP A 66 -16.27 -27.65 -12.81
N ARG A 67 -15.54 -28.44 -13.60
CA ARG A 67 -15.41 -28.19 -15.05
C ARG A 67 -16.70 -28.53 -15.81
N GLN A 68 -17.56 -29.40 -15.27
CA GLN A 68 -18.83 -29.76 -15.91
C GLN A 68 -20.00 -28.81 -15.59
N GLU A 69 -19.97 -28.12 -14.44
CA GLU A 69 -21.01 -27.14 -14.06
C GLU A 69 -20.79 -25.74 -14.65
N GLY A 70 -19.78 -25.57 -15.53
CA GLY A 70 -19.50 -24.31 -16.24
C GLY A 70 -20.47 -23.96 -17.37
N GLY A 71 -21.55 -24.71 -17.54
CA GLY A 71 -22.63 -24.39 -18.47
C GLY A 71 -23.70 -23.54 -17.79
N PHE A 72 -23.82 -22.29 -18.23
CA PHE A 72 -24.84 -21.29 -17.86
C PHE A 72 -24.58 -20.43 -16.62
N GLY A 73 -23.89 -19.30 -16.85
CA GLY A 73 -24.26 -18.00 -16.28
C GLY A 73 -23.66 -17.61 -14.92
N ARG A 74 -22.93 -16.49 -14.93
CA ARG A 74 -22.37 -15.72 -13.78
C ARG A 74 -21.23 -16.36 -13.00
N GLY A 75 -20.04 -16.34 -13.60
CA GLY A 75 -18.73 -16.24 -12.93
C GLY A 75 -18.36 -17.40 -11.99
N PRO A 76 -17.07 -17.57 -11.66
CA PRO A 76 -16.69 -18.57 -10.66
C PRO A 76 -17.26 -18.14 -9.31
N VAL A 77 -18.38 -18.76 -8.90
CA VAL A 77 -18.84 -18.69 -7.51
C VAL A 77 -17.66 -19.18 -6.68
N PRO A 78 -17.10 -18.37 -5.76
CA PRO A 78 -15.93 -18.79 -4.99
C PRO A 78 -16.36 -19.90 -4.04
N GLY A 79 -16.44 -21.14 -4.52
CA GLY A 79 -16.64 -22.36 -3.74
C GLY A 79 -15.31 -22.87 -3.19
N LEU A 80 -15.24 -24.16 -2.86
CA LEU A 80 -14.06 -24.85 -2.34
C LEU A 80 -12.91 -24.97 -3.38
N ALA A 81 -12.52 -23.90 -4.09
CA ALA A 81 -11.72 -23.90 -5.33
C ALA A 81 -10.47 -24.82 -5.41
N ASN A 82 -9.93 -25.26 -4.27
CA ASN A 82 -8.87 -26.26 -4.17
C ASN A 82 -8.98 -27.04 -2.84
N PHE A 83 -8.16 -28.07 -2.67
CA PHE A 83 -8.09 -28.85 -1.42
C PHE A 83 -7.81 -27.98 -0.20
N GLN A 84 -7.04 -26.89 -0.35
CA GLN A 84 -6.75 -25.94 0.72
C GLN A 84 -8.00 -25.20 1.22
N ALA A 85 -9.01 -25.03 0.37
CA ALA A 85 -10.29 -24.44 0.75
C ALA A 85 -11.05 -25.32 1.76
N LEU A 86 -10.82 -26.65 1.77
CA LEU A 86 -11.41 -27.57 2.76
C LEU A 86 -10.94 -27.26 4.18
N GLY A 87 -9.67 -26.85 4.32
CA GLY A 87 -9.11 -26.41 5.60
C GLY A 87 -9.77 -25.14 6.15
N HIS A 88 -10.45 -24.37 5.29
CA HIS A 88 -11.11 -23.11 5.62
C HIS A 88 -12.63 -23.17 5.44
N GLY A 89 -13.21 -24.37 5.26
CA GLY A 89 -14.62 -24.54 4.91
C GLY A 89 -15.58 -23.98 5.97
N ASP A 90 -15.22 -24.07 7.23
CA ASP A 90 -16.00 -23.55 8.35
C ASP A 90 -15.86 -22.04 8.53
N VAL A 91 -14.69 -21.46 8.25
CA VAL A 91 -14.52 -20.01 8.14
C VAL A 91 -15.39 -19.46 7.02
N LEU A 92 -15.36 -20.10 5.84
CA LEU A 92 -16.16 -19.72 4.67
C LEU A 92 -17.66 -19.82 4.93
N LEU A 93 -18.12 -20.92 5.53
CA LEU A 93 -19.52 -21.11 5.87
C LEU A 93 -19.99 -20.07 6.91
N SER A 94 -19.20 -19.86 7.97
CA SER A 94 -19.52 -18.91 9.03
C SER A 94 -19.66 -17.49 8.49
N LEU A 95 -18.72 -17.05 7.65
CA LEU A 95 -18.79 -15.74 7.00
C LEU A 95 -20.05 -15.59 6.12
N ARG A 96 -20.35 -16.59 5.28
CA ARG A 96 -21.54 -16.53 4.42
C ARG A 96 -22.84 -16.43 5.20
N LEU A 97 -22.97 -17.18 6.29
CA LEU A 97 -24.15 -17.13 7.14
C LEU A 97 -24.26 -15.82 7.91
N LEU A 98 -23.15 -15.27 8.41
CA LEU A 98 -23.12 -13.96 9.08
C LEU A 98 -23.47 -12.81 8.12
N GLU A 99 -23.03 -12.89 6.86
CA GLU A 99 -23.32 -11.89 5.82
C GLU A 99 -24.74 -12.03 5.24
N ASN A 100 -25.40 -13.17 5.40
CA ASN A 100 -26.71 -13.43 4.81
C ASN A 100 -27.85 -12.83 5.64
N GLN A 101 -28.47 -11.78 5.09
CA GLN A 101 -29.60 -11.09 5.72
C GLN A 101 -30.87 -11.95 5.80
N ALA A 102 -31.00 -12.97 4.94
CA ALA A 102 -32.15 -13.87 4.93
C ALA A 102 -32.15 -14.91 6.07
N LEU A 103 -31.03 -15.08 6.79
CA LEU A 103 -30.97 -15.97 7.95
C LEU A 103 -31.94 -15.49 9.03
N GLY A 104 -32.85 -16.36 9.47
CA GLY A 104 -33.83 -16.03 10.50
C GLY A 104 -33.16 -15.66 11.83
N ASP A 105 -33.78 -14.77 12.60
CA ASP A 105 -33.16 -14.22 13.81
C ASP A 105 -32.78 -15.28 14.83
N ALA A 106 -33.61 -16.29 15.08
CA ALA A 106 -33.28 -17.39 16.00
C ALA A 106 -32.03 -18.17 15.54
N ALA A 107 -31.91 -18.44 14.25
CA ALA A 107 -30.78 -19.14 13.65
C ALA A 107 -29.51 -18.26 13.67
N ARG A 108 -29.65 -16.94 13.48
CA ARG A 108 -28.57 -15.96 13.59
C ARG A 108 -28.05 -15.83 15.03
N HIS A 109 -28.94 -15.73 16.01
CA HIS A 109 -28.55 -15.70 17.43
C HIS A 109 -27.83 -17.00 17.81
N HIS A 110 -28.33 -18.15 17.36
CA HIS A 110 -27.66 -19.42 17.61
C HIS A 110 -26.28 -19.51 16.93
N LEU A 111 -26.15 -19.02 15.70
CA LEU A 111 -24.87 -18.93 15.00
C LEU A 111 -23.85 -18.11 15.81
N VAL A 112 -24.24 -16.94 16.30
CA VAL A 112 -23.36 -16.09 17.12
C VAL A 112 -22.98 -16.81 18.42
N GLN A 113 -23.91 -17.49 19.09
CA GLN A 113 -23.62 -18.29 20.29
C GLN A 113 -22.64 -19.45 20.03
N GLN A 114 -22.73 -20.09 18.86
CA GLN A 114 -21.82 -21.19 18.49
C GLN A 114 -20.44 -20.70 18.05
N LEU A 115 -20.35 -19.48 17.51
CA LEU A 115 -19.07 -18.86 17.12
C LEU A 115 -18.38 -18.18 18.29
N PHE A 116 -19.14 -17.65 19.24
CA PHE A 116 -18.65 -16.94 20.42
C PHE A 116 -19.32 -17.48 21.69
N PRO A 117 -19.08 -18.75 22.06
CA PRO A 117 -19.46 -19.24 23.38
C PRO A 117 -18.81 -18.34 24.44
N GLY A 118 -19.58 -17.99 25.49
CA GLY A 118 -19.10 -17.17 26.61
C GLY A 118 -17.96 -17.85 27.38
N PRO A 119 -17.50 -17.27 28.51
CA PRO A 119 -16.35 -17.77 29.26
C PRO A 119 -16.61 -19.19 29.81
N GLY A 120 -16.19 -20.19 29.05
CA GLY A 120 -16.15 -21.61 29.37
C GLY A 120 -14.87 -22.21 28.80
N VAL A 121 -14.56 -23.47 29.11
CA VAL A 121 -13.36 -24.15 28.58
C VAL A 121 -13.47 -24.21 27.05
N PRO A 122 -12.63 -23.48 26.30
CA PRO A 122 -12.69 -23.48 24.85
C PRO A 122 -12.22 -24.84 24.32
N ASP A 123 -12.92 -25.38 23.32
CA ASP A 123 -12.37 -26.47 22.52
C ASP A 123 -11.23 -25.89 21.66
N ALA A 124 -10.08 -26.56 21.61
CA ALA A 124 -8.90 -26.10 20.86
C ALA A 124 -9.23 -25.85 19.36
N ASP A 125 -10.22 -26.56 18.82
CA ASP A 125 -10.70 -26.33 17.45
C ASP A 125 -11.59 -25.08 17.30
N GLU A 126 -12.30 -24.66 18.35
CA GLU A 126 -13.14 -23.46 18.36
C GLU A 126 -12.33 -22.16 18.50
N GLU A 127 -11.27 -22.17 19.31
CA GLU A 127 -10.32 -21.04 19.42
C GLU A 127 -9.71 -20.70 18.05
N THR A 128 -9.29 -21.72 17.29
CA THR A 128 -8.69 -21.48 15.95
C THR A 128 -9.66 -20.86 14.95
N LEU A 129 -10.97 -21.13 15.05
CA LEU A 129 -11.99 -20.52 14.21
C LEU A 129 -12.24 -19.06 14.61
N GLN A 130 -12.36 -18.78 15.91
CA GLN A 130 -12.54 -17.43 16.44
C GLN A 130 -11.37 -16.52 16.08
N GLU A 131 -10.14 -16.99 16.28
CA GLU A 131 -8.93 -16.25 15.91
C GLU A 131 -8.89 -15.96 14.41
N SER A 132 -9.26 -16.94 13.59
CA SER A 132 -9.32 -16.81 12.13
C SER A 132 -10.36 -15.76 11.70
N LEU A 133 -11.56 -15.79 12.29
CA LEU A 133 -12.62 -14.80 12.03
C LEU A 133 -12.22 -13.41 12.53
N ALA A 134 -11.64 -13.30 13.73
CA ALA A 134 -11.15 -12.04 14.27
C ALA A 134 -10.02 -11.44 13.42
N ARG A 135 -9.12 -12.28 12.90
CA ARG A 135 -8.09 -11.86 11.95
C ARG A 135 -8.71 -11.36 10.65
N LEU A 136 -9.68 -12.08 10.09
CA LEU A 136 -10.38 -11.65 8.88
C LEU A 136 -11.19 -10.37 9.08
N ALA A 137 -11.84 -10.19 10.23
CA ALA A 137 -12.52 -8.96 10.59
C ALA A 137 -11.54 -7.79 10.69
N ARG A 138 -10.40 -7.97 11.36
CA ARG A 138 -9.33 -6.97 11.43
C ARG A 138 -8.79 -6.62 10.04
N CYS A 139 -8.48 -7.62 9.20
CA CYS A 139 -8.04 -7.41 7.83
C CYS A 139 -9.10 -6.72 6.97
N GLY A 140 -10.37 -7.12 7.09
CA GLY A 140 -11.49 -6.52 6.37
C GLY A 140 -11.71 -5.06 6.75
N SER A 141 -11.67 -4.75 8.04
CA SER A 141 -11.71 -3.39 8.57
C SER A 141 -10.52 -2.56 8.10
N ALA A 142 -9.30 -3.10 8.14
CA ALA A 142 -8.11 -2.43 7.62
C ALA A 142 -8.25 -2.11 6.13
N VAL A 143 -8.72 -3.05 5.31
CA VAL A 143 -8.98 -2.82 3.88
C VAL A 143 -10.06 -1.75 3.66
N ARG A 144 -11.15 -1.76 4.46
CA ARG A 144 -12.19 -0.72 4.38
C ARG A 144 -11.63 0.65 4.78
N MET A 145 -10.81 0.73 5.82
CA MET A 145 -10.13 1.97 6.23
C MET A 145 -9.15 2.48 5.17
N LEU A 146 -8.40 1.59 4.53
CA LEU A 146 -7.50 1.93 3.41
C LEU A 146 -8.29 2.45 2.20
N ARG A 147 -9.41 1.81 1.85
CA ARG A 147 -10.26 2.21 0.72
C ARG A 147 -10.99 3.53 0.95
N PHE A 148 -11.55 3.74 2.14
CA PHE A 148 -12.32 4.95 2.44
C PHE A 148 -11.44 6.21 2.49
N ASN A 149 -10.19 6.08 2.93
CA ASN A 149 -9.27 7.22 3.01
C ASN A 149 -8.43 7.46 1.75
N GLY A 150 -8.39 6.51 0.80
CA GLY A 150 -7.80 6.75 -0.52
C GLY A 150 -8.43 7.93 -1.28
N TYR A 151 -9.69 8.25 -0.97
CA TYR A 151 -10.46 9.34 -1.62
C TYR A 151 -10.39 10.68 -0.90
N ARG A 152 -9.83 10.76 0.31
CA ARG A 152 -9.77 12.03 1.05
C ARG A 152 -8.61 12.88 0.52
N LYS A 153 -8.92 14.02 -0.10
CA LYS A 153 -7.96 15.09 -0.41
C LYS A 153 -7.63 15.87 0.87
N ASN A 154 -7.02 15.23 1.86
CA ASN A 154 -6.40 15.97 2.96
C ASN A 154 -5.06 16.52 2.47
N LEU A 155 -4.89 17.84 2.52
CA LEU A 155 -3.69 18.55 2.06
C LEU A 155 -2.51 18.40 3.06
N ASN A 156 -2.80 18.16 4.34
CA ASN A 156 -1.79 17.97 5.39
C ASN A 156 -1.61 16.49 5.74
N LEU A 157 -0.93 15.74 4.86
CA LEU A 157 -0.65 14.31 5.06
C LEU A 157 0.11 14.01 6.36
N GLN A 158 0.88 14.96 6.86
CA GLN A 158 1.66 14.84 8.10
C GLN A 158 0.82 15.02 9.37
N GLU A 159 -0.40 15.52 9.29
CA GLU A 159 -1.30 15.69 10.45
C GLU A 159 -2.35 14.60 10.53
N ASP A 160 -2.53 13.83 9.45
CA ASP A 160 -3.51 12.75 9.38
C ASP A 160 -3.07 11.56 10.26
N SER A 161 -3.75 11.38 11.38
CA SER A 161 -3.48 10.31 12.35
C SER A 161 -3.51 8.92 11.71
N LEU A 162 -4.37 8.70 10.71
CA LEU A 162 -4.47 7.41 10.05
C LEU A 162 -3.26 7.14 9.16
N MET A 163 -2.80 8.14 8.42
CA MET A 163 -1.59 8.01 7.58
C MET A 163 -0.36 7.76 8.45
N LYS A 164 -0.29 8.39 9.63
CA LYS A 164 0.76 8.12 10.63
C LYS A 164 0.74 6.68 11.12
N THR A 165 -0.42 6.18 11.54
CA THR A 165 -0.54 4.79 12.00
C THR A 165 -0.20 3.81 10.89
N GLN A 166 -0.65 4.06 9.65
CA GLN A 166 -0.31 3.20 8.51
C GLN A 166 1.20 3.21 8.20
N ALA A 167 1.84 4.38 8.31
CA ALA A 167 3.28 4.51 8.16
C ALA A 167 4.05 3.79 9.28
N GLU A 168 3.62 3.92 10.53
CA GLU A 168 4.20 3.20 11.68
C GLU A 168 4.11 1.68 11.49
N LEU A 169 2.91 1.18 11.16
CA LEU A 169 2.69 -0.25 10.91
C LEU A 169 3.52 -0.77 9.74
N LEU A 170 3.70 0.04 8.68
CA LEU A 170 4.56 -0.31 7.55
C LEU A 170 6.03 -0.42 8.01
N LEU A 171 6.52 0.56 8.77
CA LEU A 171 7.90 0.57 9.26
C LEU A 171 8.18 -0.56 10.24
N GLU A 172 7.26 -0.82 11.18
CA GLU A 172 7.34 -1.95 12.10
C GLU A 172 7.37 -3.27 11.33
N ARG A 173 6.48 -3.45 10.35
CA ARG A 173 6.44 -4.67 9.56
C ARG A 173 7.72 -4.86 8.72
N LEU A 174 8.30 -3.79 8.18
CA LEU A 174 9.57 -3.88 7.46
C LEU A 174 10.73 -4.31 8.37
N GLN A 175 10.73 -3.88 9.63
CA GLN A 175 11.72 -4.33 10.62
C GLN A 175 11.54 -5.82 10.97
N GLU A 176 10.30 -6.29 11.09
CA GLU A 176 10.01 -7.71 11.34
C GLU A 176 10.41 -8.60 10.15
N VAL A 177 10.01 -8.22 8.94
CA VAL A 177 10.30 -8.96 7.71
C VAL A 177 11.81 -9.03 7.46
N GLY A 178 12.54 -7.94 7.73
CA GLY A 178 13.99 -7.91 7.63
C GLY A 178 14.71 -8.87 8.59
N LYS A 179 14.06 -9.28 9.70
CA LYS A 179 14.63 -10.19 10.71
C LYS A 179 14.20 -11.65 10.54
N ALA A 180 13.02 -11.90 9.99
CA ALA A 180 12.37 -13.21 10.08
C ALA A 180 12.12 -13.93 8.73
N GLU A 181 12.03 -13.22 7.60
CA GLU A 181 11.58 -13.82 6.33
C GLU A 181 12.71 -13.93 5.28
N ALA A 182 12.77 -15.07 4.59
CA ALA A 182 13.69 -15.31 3.48
C ALA A 182 13.43 -14.43 2.24
N GLU A 183 12.25 -13.79 2.15
CA GLU A 183 11.85 -13.00 0.98
C GLU A 183 12.30 -11.53 1.02
N GLY A 184 12.76 -11.04 2.17
CA GLY A 184 13.34 -9.71 2.35
C GLY A 184 12.35 -8.53 2.18
N PRO A 185 12.69 -7.35 2.74
CA PRO A 185 11.79 -6.19 2.77
C PRO A 185 11.40 -5.67 1.38
N SER A 186 12.30 -5.77 0.39
CA SER A 186 12.04 -5.30 -0.98
C SER A 186 10.93 -6.08 -1.70
N ARG A 187 10.89 -7.41 -1.58
CA ARG A 187 9.82 -8.21 -2.22
C ARG A 187 8.47 -7.95 -1.57
N PHE A 188 8.45 -7.76 -0.25
CA PHE A 188 7.24 -7.39 0.47
C PHE A 188 6.66 -6.06 -0.06
N LEU A 189 7.51 -5.04 -0.23
CA LEU A 189 7.10 -3.74 -0.79
C LEU A 189 6.58 -3.84 -2.22
N SER A 190 7.23 -4.63 -3.08
CA SER A 190 6.76 -4.86 -4.46
C SER A 190 5.39 -5.54 -4.48
N ARG A 191 5.13 -6.53 -3.61
CA ARG A 191 3.80 -7.15 -3.49
C ARG A 191 2.75 -6.17 -2.97
N LEU A 192 3.11 -5.26 -2.08
CA LEU A 192 2.19 -4.22 -1.61
C LEU A 192 1.86 -3.24 -2.74
N TRP A 193 2.85 -2.83 -3.53
CA TRP A 193 2.67 -1.98 -4.70
C TRP A 193 1.68 -2.58 -5.71
N GLU A 194 1.75 -3.88 -5.98
CA GLU A 194 0.86 -4.59 -6.91
C GLU A 194 -0.58 -4.73 -6.38
N ARG A 195 -0.78 -4.76 -5.06
CA ARG A 195 -2.07 -5.10 -4.44
C ARG A 195 -2.83 -3.90 -3.90
N LEU A 196 -2.15 -2.82 -3.55
CA LEU A 196 -2.75 -1.63 -2.95
C LEU A 196 -3.04 -0.55 -4.00
N PRO A 197 -4.03 0.32 -3.76
CA PRO A 197 -4.22 1.52 -4.56
C PRO A 197 -2.95 2.41 -4.49
N GLN A 198 -2.28 2.57 -5.63
CA GLN A 198 -0.97 3.22 -5.73
C GLN A 198 -0.95 4.61 -5.07
N ASN A 199 -1.97 5.45 -5.32
CA ASN A 199 -2.03 6.81 -4.77
C ASN A 199 -2.02 6.83 -3.21
N ASN A 200 -2.76 5.91 -2.57
CA ASN A 200 -2.76 5.82 -1.11
C ASN A 200 -1.41 5.30 -0.60
N PHE A 201 -0.86 4.28 -1.25
CA PHE A 201 0.41 3.69 -0.82
C PHE A 201 1.58 4.66 -0.95
N LEU A 202 1.64 5.47 -2.01
CA LEU A 202 2.66 6.53 -2.16
C LEU A 202 2.57 7.57 -1.03
N LYS A 203 1.36 7.94 -0.60
CA LYS A 203 1.16 8.84 0.56
C LYS A 203 1.65 8.22 1.86
N VAL A 204 1.38 6.93 2.09
CA VAL A 204 1.86 6.20 3.27
C VAL A 204 3.38 6.13 3.28
N ILE A 205 4.01 5.82 2.13
CA ILE A 205 5.48 5.82 1.99
C ILE A 205 6.06 7.21 2.32
N ALA A 206 5.45 8.26 1.78
CA ALA A 206 5.85 9.64 2.06
C ALA A 206 5.83 9.96 3.55
N VAL A 207 4.74 9.62 4.25
CA VAL A 207 4.64 9.83 5.69
C VAL A 207 5.65 8.97 6.45
N ALA A 208 5.84 7.71 6.06
CA ALA A 208 6.82 6.81 6.68
C ALA A 208 8.25 7.34 6.57
N LEU A 209 8.64 7.90 5.42
CA LEU A 209 9.96 8.50 5.23
C LEU A 209 10.17 9.73 6.11
N LEU A 210 9.10 10.47 6.42
CA LEU A 210 9.13 11.69 7.24
C LEU A 210 8.98 11.43 8.74
N GLN A 211 8.66 10.20 9.16
CA GLN A 211 8.54 9.89 10.58
C GLN A 211 9.90 9.99 11.28
N PRO A 212 9.94 10.56 12.51
CA PRO A 212 11.12 10.50 13.36
C PRO A 212 11.49 9.03 13.61
N PRO A 213 12.78 8.69 13.78
CA PRO A 213 13.16 7.35 14.19
C PRO A 213 12.38 6.98 15.46
N LEU A 214 11.78 5.78 15.49
CA LEU A 214 11.06 5.32 16.68
C LEU A 214 12.01 5.42 17.88
N SER A 215 11.72 6.33 18.81
CA SER A 215 12.41 6.36 20.10
C SER A 215 12.17 5.03 20.80
N PRO A 216 13.19 4.43 21.44
CA PRO A 216 12.94 3.34 22.36
C PRO A 216 11.96 3.85 23.43
N ARG A 217 10.87 3.11 23.65
CA ARG A 217 10.03 3.29 24.84
C ARG A 217 10.95 3.20 26.07
N PRO A 218 10.73 3.99 27.12
CA PRO A 218 11.38 3.74 28.40
C PRO A 218 10.81 2.43 28.94
N GLN A 219 11.47 1.33 28.65
CA GLN A 219 11.31 0.08 29.39
C GLN A 219 12.42 0.05 30.42
N GLU A 220 11.97 -0.05 31.67
CA GLU A 220 12.78 -0.23 32.86
C GLU A 220 13.89 -1.26 32.65
N GLU A 221 15.04 -0.92 33.21
CA GLU A 221 16.31 -1.63 33.32
C GLU A 221 16.23 -3.15 33.07
N SER A 222 16.79 -3.61 31.94
CA SER A 222 17.36 -4.97 31.79
C SER A 222 18.25 -5.07 30.53
N GLU A 223 19.56 -5.16 30.79
CA GLU A 223 20.70 -5.70 30.02
C GLU A 223 20.95 -5.40 28.52
N PRO A 224 22.23 -5.25 28.10
CA PRO A 224 22.61 -4.73 26.80
C PRO A 224 22.53 -5.80 25.71
N SER A 225 21.40 -5.86 25.01
CA SER A 225 21.25 -6.67 23.78
C SER A 225 21.52 -5.82 22.52
N ILE A 226 22.61 -6.17 21.84
CA ILE A 226 22.98 -6.00 20.43
C ILE A 226 22.11 -5.00 19.63
N HIS A 227 22.67 -3.80 19.44
CA HIS A 227 22.42 -2.82 18.37
C HIS A 227 21.05 -2.87 17.66
N LYS A 228 20.00 -2.34 18.29
CA LYS A 228 18.85 -1.82 17.52
C LYS A 228 19.34 -0.55 16.81
N THR A 229 19.54 -0.57 15.48
CA THR A 229 19.76 0.68 14.75
C THR A 229 18.39 1.35 14.47
N PRO A 230 18.10 2.51 15.06
CA PRO A 230 16.87 3.23 14.80
C PRO A 230 16.93 3.80 13.37
N GLY A 231 16.30 3.11 12.40
CA GLY A 231 16.25 3.59 11.00
C GLY A 231 16.17 2.51 9.91
N GLU A 232 16.29 1.23 10.25
CA GLU A 232 16.31 0.12 9.26
C GLU A 232 15.09 0.10 8.33
N GLY A 233 13.88 0.34 8.87
CA GLY A 233 12.65 0.36 8.09
C GLY A 233 12.60 1.49 7.06
N SER A 234 12.99 2.71 7.45
CA SER A 234 13.07 3.85 6.52
C SER A 234 14.18 3.67 5.49
N GLN A 235 15.30 3.08 5.88
CA GLN A 235 16.40 2.80 4.96
C GLN A 235 15.99 1.75 3.91
N ALA A 236 15.24 0.72 4.31
CA ALA A 236 14.70 -0.28 3.39
C ALA A 236 13.74 0.35 2.36
N LEU A 237 12.90 1.31 2.79
CA LEU A 237 12.04 2.08 1.88
C LEU A 237 12.85 2.89 0.87
N VAL A 238 13.87 3.63 1.33
CA VAL A 238 14.76 4.42 0.45
C VAL A 238 15.45 3.51 -0.56
N HIS A 239 16.04 2.41 -0.10
CA HIS A 239 16.71 1.44 -0.98
C HIS A 239 15.75 0.84 -2.01
N TRP A 240 14.52 0.50 -1.61
CA TRP A 240 13.52 -0.02 -2.52
C TRP A 240 13.08 1.02 -3.56
N LEU A 241 12.86 2.28 -3.17
CA LEU A 241 12.53 3.35 -4.12
C LEU A 241 13.66 3.59 -5.14
N LEU A 242 14.91 3.59 -4.69
CA LEU A 242 16.08 3.73 -5.58
C LEU A 242 16.22 2.55 -6.54
N GLY A 243 15.82 1.35 -6.12
CA GLY A 243 15.82 0.15 -6.97
C GLY A 243 14.65 0.05 -7.95
N ASN A 244 13.62 0.89 -7.81
CA ASN A 244 12.40 0.84 -8.63
C ASN A 244 12.08 2.22 -9.23
N SER A 245 12.72 2.53 -10.36
CA SER A 245 12.62 3.85 -11.01
C SER A 245 11.19 4.26 -11.37
N GLU A 246 10.36 3.33 -11.86
CA GLU A 246 8.95 3.60 -12.19
C GLU A 246 8.14 4.02 -10.97
N VAL A 247 8.33 3.33 -9.85
CA VAL A 247 7.64 3.63 -8.60
C VAL A 247 8.09 4.99 -8.07
N PHE A 248 9.39 5.29 -8.13
CA PHE A 248 9.91 6.57 -7.69
C PHE A 248 9.45 7.72 -8.60
N ALA A 249 9.37 7.52 -9.92
CA ALA A 249 8.80 8.50 -10.83
C ALA A 249 7.31 8.75 -10.55
N ALA A 250 6.53 7.71 -10.26
CA ALA A 250 5.13 7.83 -9.85
C ALA A 250 5.00 8.55 -8.49
N PHE A 251 5.89 8.26 -7.54
CA PHE A 251 5.99 8.94 -6.25
C PHE A 251 6.23 10.44 -6.43
N CYS A 252 7.21 10.82 -7.24
CA CYS A 252 7.52 12.21 -7.54
C CYS A 252 6.38 12.94 -8.25
N ARG A 253 5.68 12.30 -9.19
CA ARG A 253 4.53 12.92 -9.88
C ARG A 253 3.30 13.07 -8.99
N ALA A 254 2.98 12.06 -8.19
CA ALA A 254 1.75 12.03 -7.40
C ALA A 254 1.77 12.94 -6.16
N LEU A 255 2.95 13.24 -5.62
CA LEU A 255 3.08 13.97 -4.36
C LEU A 255 3.34 15.46 -4.54
N PRO A 256 2.88 16.31 -3.58
CA PRO A 256 3.13 17.75 -3.61
C PRO A 256 4.62 18.10 -3.50
N ALA A 257 5.02 19.21 -4.15
CA ALA A 257 6.39 19.72 -4.16
C ALA A 257 6.99 19.92 -2.76
N GLY A 258 6.22 20.49 -1.83
CA GLY A 258 6.65 20.70 -0.43
C GLY A 258 6.98 19.39 0.29
N LEU A 259 6.16 18.36 0.09
CA LEU A 259 6.39 17.06 0.72
C LEU A 259 7.64 16.39 0.14
N LEU A 260 7.81 16.43 -1.18
CA LEU A 260 8.99 15.89 -1.83
C LEU A 260 10.26 16.59 -1.36
N THR A 261 10.22 17.91 -1.19
CA THR A 261 11.32 18.70 -0.64
C THR A 261 11.71 18.23 0.76
N LEU A 262 10.74 18.00 1.64
CA LEU A 262 10.98 17.46 2.98
C LEU A 262 11.60 16.06 2.93
N VAL A 263 11.08 15.18 2.07
CA VAL A 263 11.58 13.80 1.90
C VAL A 263 13.02 13.80 1.40
N THR A 264 13.34 14.59 0.37
CA THR A 264 14.70 14.67 -0.18
C THR A 264 15.68 15.39 0.75
N SER A 265 15.19 16.30 1.61
CA SER A 265 16.01 16.93 2.65
C SER A 265 16.39 15.92 3.73
N ARG A 266 15.45 15.04 4.11
CA ARG A 266 15.66 14.01 5.14
C ARG A 266 16.46 12.81 4.62
N HIS A 267 16.30 12.46 3.35
CA HIS A 267 16.95 11.33 2.69
C HIS A 267 17.76 11.79 1.48
N PRO A 268 19.01 12.27 1.68
CA PRO A 268 19.82 12.88 0.61
C PRO A 268 20.11 11.97 -0.59
N ALA A 269 20.03 10.65 -0.42
CA ALA A 269 20.20 9.68 -1.51
C ALA A 269 19.12 9.80 -2.60
N LEU A 270 17.93 10.29 -2.25
CA LEU A 270 16.83 10.50 -3.21
C LEU A 270 16.96 11.81 -4.01
N SER A 271 17.72 12.78 -3.49
CA SER A 271 17.90 14.10 -4.11
C SER A 271 18.44 14.04 -5.55
N PRO A 272 19.56 13.34 -5.86
CA PRO A 272 20.09 13.31 -7.23
C PRO A 272 19.13 12.62 -8.21
N VAL A 273 18.42 11.57 -7.78
CA VAL A 273 17.45 10.87 -8.62
C VAL A 273 16.23 11.76 -8.90
N TYR A 274 15.75 12.50 -7.90
CA TYR A 274 14.65 13.43 -8.10
C TYR A 274 15.05 14.59 -9.03
N LEU A 275 16.25 15.15 -8.86
CA LEU A 275 16.77 16.18 -9.76
C LEU A 275 16.90 15.67 -11.19
N GLY A 276 17.41 14.46 -11.40
CA GLY A 276 17.46 13.84 -12.73
C GLY A 276 16.08 13.72 -13.37
N LEU A 277 15.06 13.29 -12.62
CA LEU A 277 13.68 13.24 -13.13
C LEU A 277 13.15 14.63 -13.50
N LEU A 278 13.41 15.66 -12.69
CA LEU A 278 13.00 17.03 -13.00
C LEU A 278 13.72 17.55 -14.26
N THR A 279 15.00 17.21 -14.43
CA THR A 279 15.75 17.52 -15.64
C THR A 279 15.13 16.85 -16.86
N ASP A 280 14.85 15.55 -16.80
CA ASP A 280 14.20 14.80 -17.89
C ASP A 280 12.80 15.31 -18.23
N TRP A 281 12.08 15.86 -17.24
CA TRP A 281 10.76 16.47 -17.46
C TRP A 281 10.89 17.82 -18.16
N GLY A 282 11.85 18.64 -17.76
CA GLY A 282 12.10 19.94 -18.38
C GLY A 282 12.58 19.82 -19.82
N GLN A 283 13.48 18.87 -20.12
CA GLN A 283 14.00 18.64 -21.47
C GLN A 283 12.93 18.24 -22.50
N ARG A 284 11.79 17.70 -22.04
CA ARG A 284 10.68 17.32 -22.91
C ARG A 284 9.73 18.46 -23.25
N LEU A 285 9.89 19.60 -22.57
CA LEU A 285 9.11 20.79 -22.86
C LEU A 285 9.76 21.59 -23.99
N HIS A 286 8.93 22.23 -24.79
CA HIS A 286 9.35 23.17 -25.82
C HIS A 286 8.60 24.50 -25.65
N TYR A 287 9.19 25.58 -26.13
CA TYR A 287 8.60 26.91 -25.99
C TYR A 287 7.53 27.15 -27.07
N ASP A 288 6.27 27.34 -26.66
CA ASP A 288 5.17 27.71 -27.55
C ASP A 288 5.15 29.23 -27.72
N LEU A 289 5.60 29.73 -28.87
CA LEU A 289 5.64 31.16 -29.19
C LEU A 289 4.26 31.83 -29.18
N GLN A 290 3.17 31.09 -29.41
CA GLN A 290 1.83 31.67 -29.42
C GLN A 290 1.31 31.90 -28.02
N LYS A 291 1.64 30.99 -27.08
CA LYS A 291 1.20 31.08 -25.68
C LYS A 291 2.22 31.74 -24.77
N GLY A 292 3.48 31.84 -25.19
CA GLY A 292 4.59 32.37 -24.41
C GLY A 292 4.98 31.51 -23.21
N ILE A 293 4.69 30.20 -23.25
CA ILE A 293 4.96 29.25 -22.16
C ILE A 293 5.61 27.96 -22.67
N TRP A 294 6.31 27.27 -21.76
CA TRP A 294 6.85 25.94 -22.01
C TRP A 294 5.72 24.90 -21.94
N VAL A 295 5.57 24.10 -22.99
CA VAL A 295 4.53 23.08 -23.10
C VAL A 295 5.11 21.72 -23.46
N GLY A 296 4.47 20.66 -22.94
CA GLY A 296 4.79 19.29 -23.30
C GLY A 296 4.19 18.89 -24.63
N THR A 297 4.74 17.84 -25.24
CA THR A 297 4.17 17.24 -26.45
C THR A 297 3.20 16.10 -26.10
N GLU A 298 3.45 15.41 -25.00
CA GLU A 298 2.68 14.25 -24.57
C GLU A 298 1.77 14.58 -23.39
N SER A 299 0.67 13.84 -23.24
CA SER A 299 -0.25 14.01 -22.11
C SER A 299 0.36 13.65 -20.75
N GLN A 300 1.51 12.97 -20.74
CA GLN A 300 2.24 12.58 -19.53
C GLN A 300 3.38 13.55 -19.14
N ASP A 301 3.61 14.57 -19.96
CA ASP A 301 4.60 15.60 -19.68
C ASP A 301 4.10 16.52 -18.56
N VAL A 302 5.04 16.95 -17.73
CA VAL A 302 4.73 17.78 -16.57
C VAL A 302 4.57 19.23 -17.02
N PRO A 303 3.47 19.92 -16.67
CA PRO A 303 3.27 21.30 -17.09
C PRO A 303 4.31 22.23 -16.45
N TRP A 304 4.57 23.36 -17.12
CA TRP A 304 5.51 24.38 -16.68
C TRP A 304 5.28 24.81 -15.22
N GLU A 305 4.03 25.04 -14.83
CA GLU A 305 3.67 25.50 -13.49
C GLU A 305 4.05 24.48 -12.42
N GLU A 306 3.84 23.19 -12.71
CA GLU A 306 4.19 22.12 -11.79
C GLU A 306 5.70 21.99 -11.64
N LEU A 307 6.44 22.06 -12.75
CA LEU A 307 7.90 22.03 -12.75
C LEU A 307 8.48 23.24 -12.00
N HIS A 308 7.99 24.44 -12.28
CA HIS A 308 8.33 25.67 -11.57
C HIS A 308 8.06 25.54 -10.06
N ASN A 309 6.87 25.09 -9.66
CA ASN A 309 6.51 24.92 -8.25
C ASN A 309 7.43 23.92 -7.52
N ARG A 310 7.86 22.85 -8.22
CA ARG A 310 8.80 21.86 -7.69
C ARG A 310 10.17 22.45 -7.43
N PHE A 311 10.73 23.18 -8.40
CA PHE A 311 12.00 23.87 -8.20
C PHE A 311 11.91 25.00 -7.18
N GLN A 312 10.81 25.76 -7.16
CA GLN A 312 10.58 26.80 -6.17
C GLN A 312 10.61 26.25 -4.75
N SER A 313 9.91 25.13 -4.51
CA SER A 313 9.92 24.44 -3.23
C SER A 313 11.33 23.96 -2.85
N LEU A 314 12.06 23.36 -3.79
CA LEU A 314 13.43 22.88 -3.57
C LEU A 314 14.41 24.03 -3.27
N CYS A 315 14.28 25.19 -3.94
CA CYS A 315 15.11 26.36 -3.70
C CYS A 315 14.82 27.06 -2.36
N GLN A 316 13.65 26.81 -1.76
CA GLN A 316 13.30 27.27 -0.41
C GLN A 316 13.79 26.31 0.68
N ALA A 317 14.33 25.14 0.32
CA ALA A 317 14.86 24.18 1.27
C ALA A 317 16.13 24.72 1.98
N PRO A 318 16.44 24.21 3.18
CA PRO A 318 17.73 24.48 3.82
C PRO A 318 18.93 23.94 3.00
N PRO A 319 20.12 24.56 3.10
CA PRO A 319 21.37 23.93 2.66
C PRO A 319 21.56 22.55 3.32
N PRO A 320 22.07 21.53 2.61
CA PRO A 320 22.76 21.58 1.30
C PRO A 320 21.85 21.35 0.08
N LEU A 321 20.55 21.12 0.27
CA LEU A 321 19.66 20.75 -0.84
C LEU A 321 19.49 21.91 -1.82
N LYS A 322 19.31 23.13 -1.30
CA LYS A 322 19.21 24.35 -2.12
C LYS A 322 20.39 24.52 -3.07
N ASP A 323 21.62 24.36 -2.56
CA ASP A 323 22.83 24.59 -3.34
C ASP A 323 22.97 23.57 -4.47
N LYS A 324 22.68 22.29 -4.19
CA LYS A 324 22.65 21.22 -5.21
C LYS A 324 21.65 21.52 -6.32
N VAL A 325 20.47 22.02 -5.96
CA VAL A 325 19.41 22.36 -6.93
C VAL A 325 19.86 23.53 -7.82
N LEU A 326 20.45 24.57 -7.23
CA LEU A 326 20.96 25.71 -7.99
C LEU A 326 22.10 25.31 -8.92
N THR A 327 23.06 24.52 -8.45
CA THR A 327 24.15 23.99 -9.29
C THR A 327 23.62 23.14 -10.44
N ALA A 328 22.60 22.30 -10.21
CA ALA A 328 21.99 21.51 -11.27
C ALA A 328 21.31 22.38 -12.34
N LEU A 329 20.55 23.40 -11.93
CA LEU A 329 19.91 24.34 -12.87
C LEU A 329 20.94 25.14 -13.67
N GLU A 330 22.01 25.62 -13.02
CA GLU A 330 23.11 26.34 -13.69
C GLU A 330 23.86 25.44 -14.67
N THR A 331 24.09 24.18 -14.31
CA THR A 331 24.74 23.21 -15.20
C THR A 331 23.87 22.96 -16.45
N CYS A 332 22.56 22.82 -16.29
CA CYS A 332 21.65 22.63 -17.42
C CYS A 332 21.57 23.89 -18.31
N LYS A 333 21.52 25.09 -17.71
CA LYS A 333 21.59 26.36 -18.46
C LYS A 333 22.89 26.47 -19.27
N ALA A 334 24.02 26.11 -18.68
CA ALA A 334 25.31 26.15 -19.36
C ALA A 334 25.37 25.16 -20.53
N GLN A 335 24.78 23.96 -20.38
CA GLN A 335 24.67 22.98 -21.45
C GLN A 335 23.82 23.47 -22.63
N ASP A 336 22.77 24.25 -22.34
CA ASP A 336 21.94 24.86 -23.38
C ASP A 336 22.62 26.04 -24.07
N GLY A 337 23.78 26.52 -23.58
CA GLY A 337 24.54 27.62 -24.19
C GLY A 337 24.50 28.95 -23.44
N ASP A 338 24.12 28.93 -22.15
CA ASP A 338 24.13 30.10 -21.26
C ASP A 338 23.32 31.31 -21.79
N PHE A 339 22.21 31.03 -22.46
CA PHE A 339 21.32 32.07 -22.95
C PHE A 339 20.70 32.87 -21.79
N GLU A 340 20.58 34.18 -21.96
CA GLU A 340 19.84 35.07 -21.05
C GLU A 340 18.48 35.52 -21.63
N VAL A 341 18.24 35.20 -22.91
CA VAL A 341 17.00 35.56 -23.61
C VAL A 341 15.91 34.53 -23.31
N PRO A 342 14.70 34.95 -22.92
CA PRO A 342 13.64 34.02 -22.55
C PRO A 342 13.13 33.20 -23.74
N GLY A 343 12.64 31.99 -23.46
CA GLY A 343 12.10 31.08 -24.46
C GLY A 343 13.13 30.29 -25.29
N LEU A 344 14.43 30.51 -25.06
CA LEU A 344 15.51 29.72 -25.69
C LEU A 344 15.92 28.52 -24.84
N SER A 345 15.95 28.68 -23.52
CA SER A 345 16.27 27.62 -22.56
C SER A 345 15.29 27.64 -21.41
N ILE A 346 14.71 26.48 -21.10
CA ILE A 346 13.79 26.32 -19.98
C ILE A 346 14.52 26.59 -18.65
N TRP A 347 15.80 26.24 -18.56
CA TRP A 347 16.60 26.44 -17.35
C TRP A 347 16.86 27.91 -17.08
N THR A 348 17.09 28.71 -18.14
CA THR A 348 17.15 30.17 -18.03
C THR A 348 15.83 30.73 -17.50
N ASP A 349 14.71 30.34 -18.08
CA ASP A 349 13.39 30.85 -17.68
C ASP A 349 13.04 30.45 -16.24
N LEU A 350 13.41 29.23 -15.81
CA LEU A 350 13.25 28.79 -14.43
C LEU A 350 14.11 29.62 -13.48
N LEU A 351 15.40 29.81 -13.78
CA LEU A 351 16.30 30.62 -12.95
C LEU A 351 15.84 32.07 -12.83
N LEU A 352 15.25 32.64 -13.88
CA LEU A 352 14.67 33.98 -13.87
C LEU A 352 13.37 34.06 -13.04
N ALA A 353 12.52 33.03 -13.10
CA ALA A 353 11.27 32.96 -12.35
C ALA A 353 11.48 32.66 -10.85
N LEU A 354 12.55 31.93 -10.50
CA LEU A 354 12.85 31.56 -9.13
C LEU A 354 13.31 32.78 -8.30
N PRO A 355 12.92 32.90 -7.01
CA PRO A 355 13.27 34.05 -6.15
C PRO A 355 14.78 34.33 -6.03
N SER A 356 15.61 33.30 -6.25
CA SER A 356 17.07 33.40 -6.19
C SER A 356 17.67 34.20 -7.35
N GLY A 357 16.97 34.30 -8.50
CA GLY A 357 17.39 35.14 -9.63
C GLY A 357 17.39 36.64 -9.33
N ALA A 358 16.56 37.09 -8.37
CA ALA A 358 16.51 38.48 -7.93
C ALA A 358 17.76 38.89 -7.13
N PHE A 359 18.44 37.95 -6.46
CA PHE A 359 19.68 38.24 -5.74
C PHE A 359 20.87 38.46 -6.68
N ARG A 360 20.93 37.76 -7.83
CA ARG A 360 21.97 37.98 -8.84
C ARG A 360 21.82 39.31 -9.59
N LYS A 361 20.58 39.75 -9.88
CA LYS A 361 20.35 41.08 -10.49
C LYS A 361 20.89 42.23 -9.62
N ARG A 362 20.90 42.07 -8.28
CA ARG A 362 21.48 43.06 -7.35
C ARG A 362 23.01 43.01 -7.25
N GLN A 363 23.65 41.90 -7.59
CA GLN A 363 25.12 41.83 -7.64
C GLN A 363 25.70 42.30 -8.98
N VAL A 364 24.98 42.11 -10.08
CA VAL A 364 25.40 42.60 -11.41
C VAL A 364 25.14 44.11 -11.56
N LEU A 365 24.08 44.64 -10.94
CA LEU A 365 23.87 46.08 -10.77
C LEU A 365 24.52 46.52 -9.46
N GLY A 366 25.83 46.78 -9.47
CA GLY A 366 26.60 47.22 -8.31
C GLY A 366 26.04 48.48 -7.63
N LEU A 367 25.05 48.29 -6.76
CA LEU A 367 24.54 49.30 -5.84
C LEU A 367 25.01 48.91 -4.45
N SER A 368 26.22 49.36 -4.10
CA SER A 368 26.63 49.50 -2.72
C SER A 368 25.59 50.32 -1.96
N PRO A 369 25.11 49.89 -0.78
CA PRO A 369 24.36 50.78 0.09
C PRO A 369 25.34 51.86 0.57
N GLY A 370 25.11 53.08 0.12
CA GLY A 370 25.82 54.25 0.57
C GLY A 370 25.73 54.37 2.09
N LEU A 371 26.89 54.56 2.71
CA LEU A 371 27.02 55.19 4.01
C LEU A 371 26.20 56.48 4.00
N SER A 372 25.25 56.60 4.92
CA SER A 372 24.71 57.89 5.33
C SER A 372 24.61 57.87 6.85
N SER A 373 25.52 58.65 7.42
CA SER A 373 25.57 59.15 8.78
C SER A 373 24.21 59.66 9.28
N VAL A 374 23.87 59.33 10.53
CA VAL A 374 23.74 60.32 11.61
C VAL A 374 24.38 59.71 12.86
#